data_AF-A0A7K1RFI0-F1
#
_entry.id   AF-A0A7K1RFI0-F1
#
_cell.length_a   1.000
_cell.length_b   1.000
_cell.length_c   1.000
_cell.angle_alpha   90.00
_cell.angle_beta   90.00
_cell.angle_gamma   90.00
#
_symmetry.space_group_name_H-M   'P 1'
#
loop_
_entity.id
_entity.type
_entity.pdbx_description
1 polymer ?
#
loop_
_entity_poly.entity_id
_entity_poly.type
_entity_poly.pdbx_seq_one_letter_code
_entity_poly.pdbx_strand_id
1 'polypeptide(L)'
;MTTLIDDVSKRIASGAPFRHIPLVSQGLSIHVLDTIGAWIAGRATREGHRLSRLRDEKFQSLAPLTSSTLDTIALRVATARLSEVDDVHMPSCTTPGAIVVMTALSLIADLADRTDAILFIDALHAGYEIMTRLGEAVSGPDILHKGIWPTYLLAPVTTATVTAKLLGLDWERTAHALAIALSTSSGRPGGSVSGGVVGSAGTSARWLLAGLAAKTGCIAALSASKGFNGDRNFMDGEWPARSHGVTLQKDILLNFFEGQAAVLGTSIKPYCAAKHAIAAIDGFQMLLKQGVPLDAVTKVVVKAPPVHAGMIGHHDVSLSRLSRITSCSYNLALAAFWPDKLLDIERTDAVADPAVVEFAKKVEVVADPELARQCPQNYPATIDLFTNERIIASIAISDALGDPAKPFDFYLARGKFRRLARGIISESLAVRIEQCCLDLNNPTAGPELAAIMTEIDNSLTPKTVADHDREGMQNAGIISATELERKDYGRVS
;
A
#
# COMPACT_ATOMS: atom_id res chain seq x y z
N MET A 1 -19.69 30.28 14.80
CA MET A 1 -18.37 30.15 14.17
C MET A 1 -18.40 28.93 13.29
N THR A 2 -17.79 28.99 12.11
CA THR A 2 -17.62 27.82 11.24
C THR A 2 -16.53 26.93 11.84
N THR A 3 -16.79 25.62 11.93
CA THR A 3 -15.83 24.65 12.49
C THR A 3 -14.85 24.20 11.41
N LEU A 4 -13.71 23.61 11.80
CA LEU A 4 -12.74 23.04 10.87
C LEU A 4 -13.34 21.93 10.01
N ILE A 5 -14.23 21.11 10.60
CA ILE A 5 -14.99 20.09 9.87
C ILE A 5 -15.86 20.75 8.80
N ASP A 6 -16.50 21.88 9.10
CA ASP A 6 -17.39 22.55 8.16
C ASP A 6 -16.61 23.06 6.94
N ASP A 7 -15.44 23.66 7.14
CA ASP A 7 -14.61 24.19 6.06
C ASP A 7 -14.07 23.08 5.16
N VAL A 8 -13.55 22.00 5.76
CA VAL A 8 -13.12 20.81 5.02
C VAL A 8 -14.30 20.20 4.24
N SER A 9 -15.47 20.11 4.87
CA SER A 9 -16.67 19.51 4.26
C SER A 9 -17.23 20.33 3.10
N LYS A 10 -17.17 21.66 3.18
CA LYS A 10 -17.51 22.55 2.05
C LYS A 10 -16.57 22.31 0.87
N ARG A 11 -15.26 22.23 1.11
CA ARG A 11 -14.27 21.97 0.05
C ARG A 11 -14.46 20.57 -0.57
N ILE A 12 -14.73 19.54 0.24
CA ILE A 12 -15.10 18.20 -0.25
C ILE A 12 -16.36 18.27 -1.12
N ALA A 13 -17.42 18.94 -0.66
CA ALA A 13 -18.67 19.06 -1.41
C ALA A 13 -18.48 19.79 -2.76
N SER A 14 -17.62 20.82 -2.82
CA SER A 14 -17.30 21.56 -4.05
C SER A 14 -16.51 20.74 -5.09
N GLY A 15 -15.84 19.65 -4.69
CA GLY A 15 -15.06 18.79 -5.60
C GLY A 15 -13.63 19.27 -5.81
N ALA A 16 -12.78 18.41 -6.39
CA ALA A 16 -11.35 18.67 -6.49
C ALA A 16 -11.05 19.67 -7.63
N PRO A 17 -10.37 20.80 -7.38
CA PRO A 17 -10.17 21.85 -8.39
C PRO A 17 -9.21 21.43 -9.51
N PHE A 18 -8.37 20.43 -9.26
CA PHE A 18 -7.30 19.97 -10.15
C PHE A 18 -7.68 18.73 -10.98
N ARG A 19 -8.90 18.19 -10.85
CA ARG A 19 -9.33 16.94 -11.51
C ARG A 19 -9.22 16.97 -13.05
N HIS A 20 -9.26 18.16 -13.64
CA HIS A 20 -9.16 18.38 -15.09
C HIS A 20 -7.71 18.52 -15.59
N ILE A 21 -6.72 18.55 -14.68
CA ILE A 21 -5.31 18.67 -15.04
C ILE A 21 -4.82 17.30 -15.53
N PRO A 22 -4.34 17.16 -16.79
CA PRO A 22 -4.00 15.85 -17.37
C PRO A 22 -2.98 15.05 -16.54
N LEU A 23 -1.96 15.72 -15.99
CA LEU A 23 -0.97 15.08 -15.13
C LEU A 23 -1.62 14.46 -13.87
N VAL A 24 -2.61 15.14 -13.29
CA VAL A 24 -3.31 14.67 -12.10
C VAL A 24 -4.21 13.47 -12.44
N SER A 25 -4.92 13.52 -13.57
CA SER A 25 -5.70 12.38 -14.05
C SER A 25 -4.81 11.17 -14.32
N GLN A 26 -3.66 11.37 -14.98
CA GLN A 26 -2.69 10.29 -15.25
C GLN A 26 -2.10 9.70 -13.97
N GLY A 27 -1.72 10.56 -13.01
CA GLY A 27 -1.27 10.10 -11.70
C GLY A 27 -2.34 9.24 -11.02
N LEU A 28 -3.59 9.68 -11.03
CA LEU A 28 -4.69 8.92 -10.45
C LEU A 28 -4.88 7.55 -11.13
N SER A 29 -4.86 7.50 -12.46
CA SER A 29 -4.90 6.25 -13.25
C SER A 29 -3.81 5.26 -12.84
N ILE A 30 -2.59 5.76 -12.62
CA ILE A 30 -1.44 4.95 -12.19
C ILE A 30 -1.66 4.37 -10.79
N HIS A 31 -2.11 5.19 -9.84
CA HIS A 31 -2.37 4.76 -8.46
C HIS A 31 -3.56 3.79 -8.36
N VAL A 32 -4.60 3.95 -9.19
CA VAL A 32 -5.72 3.00 -9.28
C VAL A 32 -5.22 1.64 -9.78
N LEU A 33 -4.45 1.62 -10.87
CA LEU A 33 -3.88 0.38 -11.41
C LEU A 33 -2.96 -0.32 -10.39
N ASP A 34 -2.10 0.46 -9.73
CA ASP A 34 -1.19 -0.02 -8.69
C ASP A 34 -1.95 -0.70 -7.55
N THR A 35 -3.00 -0.05 -7.05
CA THR A 35 -3.79 -0.55 -5.93
C THR A 35 -4.58 -1.81 -6.32
N ILE A 36 -5.11 -1.88 -7.54
CA ILE A 36 -5.79 -3.11 -8.02
C ILE A 36 -4.78 -4.27 -8.10
N GLY A 37 -3.57 -4.03 -8.59
CA GLY A 37 -2.50 -5.04 -8.59
C GLY A 37 -2.13 -5.51 -7.19
N ALA A 38 -1.98 -4.58 -6.24
CA ALA A 38 -1.73 -4.87 -4.83
C ALA A 38 -2.85 -5.72 -4.22
N TRP A 39 -4.12 -5.38 -4.51
CA TRP A 39 -5.28 -6.16 -4.08
C TRP A 39 -5.31 -7.57 -4.66
N ILE A 40 -5.14 -7.74 -5.98
CA ILE A 40 -5.13 -9.05 -6.65
C ILE A 40 -4.02 -9.94 -6.05
N ALA A 41 -2.81 -9.41 -5.91
CA ALA A 41 -1.70 -10.17 -5.36
C ALA A 41 -1.91 -10.50 -3.86
N GLY A 42 -2.47 -9.56 -3.09
CA GLY A 42 -2.85 -9.78 -1.70
C GLY A 42 -3.87 -10.91 -1.52
N ARG A 43 -4.84 -11.05 -2.44
CA ARG A 43 -5.84 -12.13 -2.39
C ARG A 43 -5.25 -13.52 -2.53
N ALA A 44 -4.17 -13.65 -3.31
CA ALA A 44 -3.51 -14.94 -3.55
C ALA A 44 -2.61 -15.38 -2.39
N THR A 45 -2.52 -14.58 -1.32
CA THR A 45 -1.76 -14.94 -0.13
C THR A 45 -2.57 -15.78 0.85
N ARG A 46 -1.89 -16.54 1.72
CA ARG A 46 -2.51 -17.30 2.82
C ARG A 46 -3.32 -16.40 3.75
N GLU A 47 -2.82 -15.21 4.07
CA GLU A 47 -3.55 -14.23 4.88
C GLU A 47 -4.75 -13.65 4.11
N GLY A 48 -4.62 -13.42 2.81
CA GLY A 48 -5.72 -13.01 1.93
C GLY A 48 -6.86 -14.03 1.91
N HIS A 49 -6.53 -15.32 1.87
CA HIS A 49 -7.54 -16.39 1.99
C HIS A 49 -8.19 -16.47 3.37
N ARG A 50 -7.43 -16.18 4.44
CA ARG A 50 -8.01 -16.10 5.79
C ARG A 50 -9.02 -14.95 5.86
N LEU A 51 -8.70 -13.80 5.26
CA LEU A 51 -9.63 -12.67 5.14
C LEU A 51 -10.87 -13.07 4.33
N SER A 52 -10.72 -13.68 3.16
CA SER A 52 -11.87 -14.05 2.31
C SER A 52 -12.83 -15.05 2.99
N ARG A 53 -12.32 -15.93 3.85
CA ARG A 53 -13.11 -16.90 4.63
C ARG A 53 -13.94 -16.26 5.75
N LEU A 54 -13.72 -14.99 6.08
CA LEU A 54 -14.60 -14.26 7.01
C LEU A 54 -16.01 -14.05 6.45
N ARG A 55 -16.20 -14.30 5.14
CA ARG A 55 -17.49 -14.29 4.43
C ARG A 55 -18.02 -15.70 4.15
N ASP A 56 -17.55 -16.75 4.85
CA ASP A 56 -17.88 -18.14 4.50
C ASP A 56 -19.40 -18.42 4.48
N GLU A 57 -19.93 -18.64 3.29
CA GLU A 57 -21.34 -18.85 3.02
C GLU A 57 -21.87 -20.17 3.59
N LYS A 58 -20.99 -21.12 3.92
CA LYS A 58 -21.41 -22.40 4.54
C LYS A 58 -21.92 -22.22 5.97
N PHE A 59 -21.51 -21.15 6.63
CA PHE A 59 -21.92 -20.82 8.01
C PHE A 59 -22.52 -19.42 8.05
N GLN A 60 -23.36 -19.06 7.08
CA GLN A 60 -23.97 -17.72 6.93
C GLN A 60 -24.50 -17.11 8.24
N SER A 61 -25.04 -17.91 9.17
CA SER A 61 -25.55 -17.42 10.45
C SER A 61 -24.48 -17.00 11.46
N LEU A 62 -23.24 -17.44 11.29
CA LEU A 62 -22.08 -17.13 12.15
C LEU A 62 -20.91 -16.50 11.39
N ALA A 63 -21.05 -16.25 10.09
CA ALA A 63 -20.05 -15.54 9.29
C ALA A 63 -19.89 -14.12 9.84
N PRO A 64 -18.68 -13.69 10.23
CA PRO A 64 -18.47 -12.36 10.80
C PRO A 64 -18.68 -11.23 9.79
N LEU A 65 -18.59 -11.53 8.49
CA LEU A 65 -18.83 -10.61 7.39
C LEU A 65 -19.83 -11.24 6.40
N THR A 66 -20.66 -10.40 5.78
CA THR A 66 -21.69 -10.77 4.80
C THR A 66 -21.26 -10.45 3.37
N SER A 67 -22.14 -10.71 2.39
CA SER A 67 -21.98 -10.25 1.00
C SER A 67 -22.33 -8.78 0.78
N SER A 68 -22.68 -8.03 1.83
CA SER A 68 -22.94 -6.59 1.70
C SER A 68 -21.72 -5.84 1.16
N THR A 69 -21.96 -4.72 0.47
CA THR A 69 -20.90 -3.86 -0.05
C THR A 69 -20.01 -3.31 1.04
N LEU A 70 -20.55 -3.02 2.23
CA LEU A 70 -19.77 -2.56 3.38
C LEU A 70 -18.77 -3.61 3.88
N ASP A 71 -19.16 -4.88 3.88
CA ASP A 71 -18.27 -5.98 4.25
C ASP A 71 -17.27 -6.30 3.14
N THR A 72 -17.68 -6.15 1.88
CA THR A 72 -16.78 -6.24 0.72
C THR A 72 -15.71 -5.14 0.76
N ILE A 73 -16.04 -3.91 1.15
CA ILE A 73 -15.08 -2.83 1.39
C ILE A 73 -14.08 -3.25 2.47
N ALA A 74 -14.55 -3.78 3.61
CA ALA A 74 -13.66 -4.22 4.67
C ALA A 74 -12.65 -5.26 4.17
N LEU A 75 -13.11 -6.26 3.42
CA LEU A 75 -12.27 -7.32 2.87
C LEU A 75 -11.27 -6.81 1.83
N ARG A 76 -11.73 -6.00 0.87
CA ARG A 76 -10.87 -5.47 -0.20
C ARG A 76 -9.81 -4.52 0.34
N VAL A 77 -10.17 -3.62 1.26
CA VAL A 77 -9.22 -2.73 1.94
C VAL A 77 -8.19 -3.52 2.74
N ALA A 78 -8.64 -4.48 3.56
CA ALA A 78 -7.73 -5.33 4.34
C ALA A 78 -6.74 -6.08 3.43
N THR A 79 -7.24 -6.64 2.33
CA THR A 79 -6.44 -7.44 1.40
C THR A 79 -5.45 -6.59 0.59
N ALA A 80 -5.87 -5.41 0.11
CA ALA A 80 -4.97 -4.48 -0.56
C ALA A 80 -3.85 -4.02 0.37
N ARG A 81 -4.18 -3.66 1.63
CA ARG A 81 -3.16 -3.27 2.60
C ARG A 81 -2.23 -4.39 3.01
N LEU A 82 -2.74 -5.60 3.21
CA LEU A 82 -1.93 -6.78 3.53
C LEU A 82 -0.74 -6.95 2.57
N SER A 83 -0.91 -6.56 1.30
CA SER A 83 0.12 -6.73 0.28
C SER A 83 1.44 -6.03 0.62
N GLU A 84 1.40 -4.92 1.35
CA GLU A 84 2.55 -4.04 1.66
C GLU A 84 3.28 -3.47 0.43
N VAL A 85 2.74 -3.66 -0.77
CA VAL A 85 3.28 -3.17 -2.05
C VAL A 85 2.50 -1.98 -2.61
N ASP A 86 1.42 -1.59 -1.92
CA ASP A 86 0.60 -0.43 -2.24
C ASP A 86 1.36 0.89 -2.00
N ASP A 87 0.75 1.97 -2.48
CA ASP A 87 1.30 3.31 -2.42
C ASP A 87 1.45 3.85 -0.98
N VAL A 88 2.30 4.86 -0.81
CA VAL A 88 2.60 5.47 0.47
C VAL A 88 2.89 6.95 0.32
N HIS A 89 2.21 7.77 1.11
CA HIS A 89 2.50 9.18 1.26
C HIS A 89 3.43 9.36 2.46
N MET A 90 4.69 9.71 2.21
CA MET A 90 5.75 9.74 3.23
C MET A 90 5.49 10.80 4.32
N PRO A 91 5.12 12.06 4.00
CA PRO A 91 4.90 13.10 5.01
C PRO A 91 3.80 12.76 6.03
N SER A 92 2.76 12.06 5.58
CA SER A 92 1.63 11.63 6.43
C SER A 92 1.82 10.23 7.02
N CYS A 93 2.82 9.48 6.55
CA CYS A 93 3.01 8.06 6.83
C CYS A 93 1.73 7.22 6.63
N THR A 94 0.93 7.57 5.62
CA THR A 94 -0.30 6.87 5.23
C THR A 94 -0.13 6.15 3.91
N THR A 95 -0.91 5.11 3.69
CA THR A 95 -1.00 4.36 2.41
C THR A 95 -2.40 4.53 1.83
N PRO A 96 -2.66 5.62 1.10
CA PRO A 96 -4.01 6.05 0.76
C PRO A 96 -4.71 5.15 -0.25
N GLY A 97 -4.01 4.60 -1.24
CA GLY A 97 -4.61 3.87 -2.36
C GLY A 97 -5.45 2.69 -1.90
N ALA A 98 -4.91 1.83 -1.03
CA ALA A 98 -5.63 0.67 -0.51
C ALA A 98 -6.91 1.03 0.26
N ILE A 99 -7.00 2.22 0.86
CA ILE A 99 -8.23 2.69 1.54
C ILE A 99 -9.18 3.31 0.52
N VAL A 100 -8.69 4.28 -0.25
CA VAL A 100 -9.49 5.14 -1.12
C VAL A 100 -10.02 4.38 -2.33
N VAL A 101 -9.13 3.74 -3.09
CA VAL A 101 -9.46 3.08 -4.36
C VAL A 101 -10.37 1.88 -4.13
N MET A 102 -10.04 1.05 -3.13
CA MET A 102 -10.87 -0.12 -2.80
C MET A 102 -12.26 0.27 -2.30
N THR A 103 -12.38 1.37 -1.55
CA THR A 103 -13.68 1.87 -1.10
C THR A 103 -14.51 2.40 -2.28
N ALA A 104 -13.92 3.25 -3.12
CA ALA A 104 -14.64 3.86 -4.25
C ALA A 104 -15.12 2.81 -5.27
N LEU A 105 -14.24 1.88 -5.67
CA LEU A 105 -14.58 0.81 -6.61
C LEU A 105 -15.61 -0.19 -6.07
N SER A 106 -15.65 -0.38 -4.75
CA SER A 106 -16.67 -1.26 -4.16
C SER A 106 -18.03 -0.57 -4.07
N LEU A 107 -18.07 0.72 -3.74
CA LEU A 107 -19.32 1.48 -3.66
C LEU A 107 -19.93 1.73 -5.03
N ILE A 108 -19.12 1.99 -6.07
CA ILE A 108 -19.66 2.26 -7.41
C ILE A 108 -20.38 1.05 -8.02
N ALA A 109 -20.10 -0.17 -7.54
CA ALA A 109 -20.85 -1.36 -7.94
C ALA A 109 -22.36 -1.24 -7.65
N ASP A 110 -22.71 -0.64 -6.50
CA ASP A 110 -24.11 -0.42 -6.09
C ASP A 110 -24.66 0.94 -6.54
N LEU A 111 -23.79 1.85 -6.95
CA LEU A 111 -24.12 3.23 -7.32
C LEU A 111 -23.93 3.51 -8.82
N ALA A 112 -23.79 2.47 -9.65
CA ALA A 112 -23.47 2.61 -11.07
C ALA A 112 -24.47 3.52 -11.82
N ASP A 113 -25.77 3.41 -11.53
CA ASP A 113 -26.81 4.22 -12.15
C ASP A 113 -26.85 5.68 -11.64
N ARG A 114 -26.03 6.02 -10.64
CA ARG A 114 -26.06 7.28 -9.89
C ARG A 114 -24.71 8.01 -9.89
N THR A 115 -23.69 7.42 -10.52
CA THR A 115 -22.31 7.91 -10.49
C THR A 115 -21.83 8.12 -11.91
N ASP A 116 -21.36 9.32 -12.24
CA ASP A 116 -20.61 9.57 -13.46
C ASP A 116 -19.09 9.49 -13.20
N ALA A 117 -18.29 9.53 -14.27
CA ALA A 117 -16.83 9.46 -14.16
C ALA A 117 -16.25 10.62 -13.32
N ILE A 118 -16.86 11.82 -13.39
CA ILE A 118 -16.39 13.00 -12.66
C ILE A 118 -16.58 12.78 -11.16
N LEU A 119 -17.75 12.30 -10.73
CA LEU A 119 -18.05 12.04 -9.34
C LEU A 119 -17.14 10.94 -8.77
N PHE A 120 -16.89 9.90 -9.54
CA PHE A 120 -15.95 8.83 -9.17
C PHE A 120 -14.53 9.37 -8.96
N ILE A 121 -14.02 10.16 -9.91
CA ILE A 121 -12.69 10.78 -9.83
C ILE A 121 -12.61 11.78 -8.67
N ASP A 122 -13.65 12.59 -8.47
CA ASP A 122 -13.73 13.53 -7.35
C ASP A 122 -13.71 12.81 -6.00
N ALA A 123 -14.40 11.67 -5.88
CA ALA A 123 -14.39 10.86 -4.67
C ALA A 123 -13.00 10.28 -4.39
N LEU A 124 -12.30 9.81 -5.43
CA LEU A 124 -10.91 9.38 -5.29
C LEU A 124 -10.02 10.54 -4.81
N HIS A 125 -10.05 11.69 -5.49
CA HIS A 125 -9.25 12.85 -5.10
C HIS A 125 -9.54 13.33 -3.68
N ALA A 126 -10.82 13.45 -3.29
CA ALA A 126 -11.20 13.83 -1.95
C ALA A 126 -10.69 12.83 -0.89
N GLY A 127 -10.70 11.53 -1.21
CA GLY A 127 -10.15 10.48 -0.35
C GLY A 127 -8.64 10.56 -0.16
N TYR A 128 -7.87 10.76 -1.25
CA TYR A 128 -6.42 10.96 -1.15
C TYR A 128 -6.11 12.22 -0.34
N GLU A 129 -6.80 13.31 -0.61
CA GLU A 129 -6.58 14.59 0.06
C GLU A 129 -6.84 14.50 1.56
N ILE A 130 -8.01 13.99 1.98
CA ILE A 130 -8.34 13.94 3.40
C ILE A 130 -7.40 13.04 4.18
N MET A 131 -6.99 11.90 3.61
CA MET A 131 -6.12 10.96 4.29
C MET A 131 -4.71 11.52 4.50
N THR A 132 -4.14 12.11 3.45
CA THR A 132 -2.78 12.65 3.47
C THR A 132 -2.71 13.88 4.36
N ARG A 133 -3.63 14.85 4.19
CA ARG A 133 -3.68 16.07 4.98
C ARG A 133 -3.95 15.80 6.46
N LEU A 134 -4.87 14.89 6.79
CA LEU A 134 -5.06 14.50 8.20
C LEU A 134 -3.83 13.81 8.76
N GLY A 135 -3.18 12.94 7.98
CA GLY A 135 -1.97 12.25 8.42
C GLY A 135 -0.80 13.20 8.66
N GLU A 136 -0.63 14.22 7.83
CA GLU A 136 0.31 15.32 8.11
C GLU A 136 -0.11 16.13 9.35
N ALA A 137 -1.40 16.47 9.46
CA ALA A 137 -1.94 17.25 10.57
C ALA A 137 -1.75 16.58 11.93
N VAL A 138 -1.71 15.25 11.98
CA VAL A 138 -1.46 14.49 13.22
C VAL A 138 0.02 14.10 13.39
N SER A 139 0.93 14.60 12.55
CA SER A 139 2.33 14.19 12.51
C SER A 139 2.48 12.67 12.38
N GLY A 140 1.93 12.11 11.30
CA GLY A 140 1.88 10.68 11.00
C GLY A 140 3.15 9.89 11.34
N PRO A 141 4.35 10.33 10.89
CA PRO A 141 5.61 9.71 11.29
C PRO A 141 5.78 9.63 12.81
N ASP A 142 5.54 10.70 13.56
CA ASP A 142 5.72 10.73 15.01
C ASP A 142 4.75 9.80 15.75
N ILE A 143 3.49 9.75 15.32
CA ILE A 143 2.48 8.90 15.99
C ILE A 143 2.70 7.42 15.69
N LEU A 144 3.29 7.08 14.54
CA LEU A 144 3.70 5.72 14.23
C LEU A 144 4.73 5.21 15.25
N HIS A 145 5.70 6.05 15.65
CA HIS A 145 6.67 5.73 16.70
C HIS A 145 6.03 5.54 18.08
N LYS A 146 4.88 6.19 18.33
CA LYS A 146 4.07 6.01 19.53
C LYS A 146 3.14 4.79 19.46
N GLY A 147 3.26 3.96 18.42
CA GLY A 147 2.45 2.75 18.23
C GLY A 147 1.06 3.01 17.66
N ILE A 148 0.78 4.22 17.16
CA ILE A 148 -0.48 4.57 16.50
C ILE A 148 -0.23 4.52 14.99
N TRP A 149 -0.87 3.58 14.31
CA TRP A 149 -0.72 3.43 12.87
C TRP A 149 -1.59 4.46 12.12
N PRO A 150 -0.99 5.45 11.41
CA PRO A 150 -1.75 6.56 10.83
C PRO A 150 -2.81 6.11 9.82
N THR A 151 -2.49 5.11 9.00
CA THR A 151 -3.44 4.56 8.01
C THR A 151 -4.69 4.00 8.70
N TYR A 152 -4.52 3.25 9.79
CA TYR A 152 -5.64 2.68 10.54
C TYR A 152 -6.41 3.75 11.31
N LEU A 153 -5.72 4.73 11.88
CA LEU A 153 -6.36 5.85 12.58
C LEU A 153 -7.31 6.62 11.66
N LEU A 154 -6.87 6.84 10.42
CA LEU A 154 -7.56 7.75 9.49
C LEU A 154 -8.52 7.04 8.52
N ALA A 155 -8.46 5.71 8.41
CA ALA A 155 -9.33 4.93 7.53
C ALA A 155 -10.84 5.24 7.67
N PRO A 156 -11.43 5.44 8.87
CA PRO A 156 -12.84 5.80 8.98
C PRO A 156 -13.16 7.14 8.30
N VAL A 157 -12.34 8.17 8.52
CA VAL A 157 -12.59 9.52 7.98
C VAL A 157 -12.38 9.54 6.47
N THR A 158 -11.35 8.84 5.99
CA THR A 158 -11.08 8.67 4.55
C THR A 158 -12.26 8.03 3.84
N THR A 159 -12.75 6.90 4.34
CA THR A 159 -13.86 6.18 3.71
C THR A 159 -15.20 6.87 3.88
N ALA A 160 -15.43 7.59 4.98
CA ALA A 160 -16.57 8.48 5.11
C ALA A 160 -16.56 9.59 4.05
N THR A 161 -15.39 10.16 3.76
CA THR A 161 -15.23 11.19 2.71
C THR A 161 -15.54 10.64 1.33
N VAL A 162 -14.94 9.50 0.95
CA VAL A 162 -15.21 8.83 -0.33
C VAL A 162 -16.69 8.48 -0.46
N THR A 163 -17.29 7.92 0.59
CA THR A 163 -18.70 7.53 0.59
C THR A 163 -19.62 8.75 0.49
N ALA A 164 -19.39 9.79 1.29
CA ALA A 164 -20.17 11.02 1.25
C ALA A 164 -20.14 11.66 -0.13
N LYS A 165 -18.97 11.64 -0.80
CA LYS A 165 -18.83 12.19 -2.14
C LYS A 165 -19.60 11.37 -3.17
N LEU A 166 -19.45 10.04 -3.18
CA LEU A 166 -20.20 9.15 -4.10
C LEU A 166 -21.72 9.19 -3.87
N LEU A 167 -22.17 9.42 -2.63
CA LEU A 167 -23.59 9.61 -2.32
C LEU A 167 -24.12 11.00 -2.70
N GLY A 168 -23.26 11.93 -3.14
CA GLY A 168 -23.64 13.30 -3.44
C GLY A 168 -24.17 14.07 -2.23
N LEU A 169 -23.63 13.80 -1.04
CA LEU A 169 -24.04 14.51 0.18
C LEU A 169 -23.65 15.99 0.08
N ASP A 170 -24.52 16.86 0.60
CA ASP A 170 -24.17 18.26 0.82
C ASP A 170 -23.09 18.41 1.90
N TRP A 171 -22.58 19.63 2.06
CA TRP A 171 -21.49 19.89 2.99
C TRP A 171 -21.89 19.67 4.46
N GLU A 172 -23.15 19.86 4.85
CA GLU A 172 -23.61 19.67 6.23
C GLU A 172 -23.67 18.19 6.59
N ARG A 173 -24.22 17.36 5.71
CA ARG A 173 -24.24 15.90 5.87
C ARG A 173 -22.84 15.31 5.79
N THR A 174 -21.99 15.86 4.92
CA THR A 174 -20.56 15.50 4.89
C THR A 174 -19.90 15.81 6.22
N ALA A 175 -20.14 17.00 6.80
CA ALA A 175 -19.61 17.37 8.12
C ALA A 175 -20.04 16.39 9.22
N HIS A 176 -21.30 16.00 9.26
CA HIS A 176 -21.77 15.00 10.21
C HIS A 176 -21.17 13.61 9.97
N ALA A 177 -21.00 13.19 8.71
CA ALA A 177 -20.33 11.94 8.36
C ALA A 177 -18.89 11.89 8.89
N LEU A 178 -18.11 12.95 8.68
CA LEU A 178 -16.74 13.05 9.19
C LEU A 178 -16.70 13.01 10.72
N ALA A 179 -17.58 13.77 11.39
CA ALA A 179 -17.66 13.80 12.85
C ALA A 179 -17.97 12.41 13.46
N ILE A 180 -18.94 11.68 12.87
CA ILE A 180 -19.27 10.31 13.30
C ILE A 180 -18.05 9.39 13.07
N ALA A 181 -17.41 9.46 11.91
CA ALA A 181 -16.28 8.62 11.56
C ALA A 181 -15.08 8.83 12.51
N LEU A 182 -14.72 10.08 12.79
CA LEU A 182 -13.64 10.46 13.71
C LEU A 182 -13.81 9.85 15.10
N SER A 183 -15.05 9.76 15.59
CA SER A 183 -15.37 9.20 16.90
C SER A 183 -15.06 7.70 17.01
N THR A 184 -14.81 7.02 15.89
CA THR A 184 -14.52 5.57 15.82
C THR A 184 -13.04 5.26 15.55
N SER A 185 -12.21 6.29 15.38
CA SER A 185 -10.79 6.16 15.03
C SER A 185 -9.94 5.72 16.23
N SER A 186 -9.49 4.45 16.22
CA SER A 186 -8.62 3.86 17.26
C SER A 186 -7.13 3.96 16.93
N GLY A 187 -6.72 3.66 15.70
CA GLY A 187 -5.31 3.76 15.28
C GLY A 187 -4.33 2.77 15.93
N ARG A 188 -4.71 2.00 16.96
CA ARG A 188 -3.84 1.01 17.61
C ARG A 188 -4.19 -0.42 17.18
N PRO A 189 -3.43 -1.04 16.26
CA PRO A 189 -3.73 -2.40 15.80
C PRO A 189 -3.38 -3.50 16.82
N GLY A 190 -2.69 -3.16 17.92
CA GLY A 190 -2.09 -4.14 18.83
C GLY A 190 -0.83 -4.79 18.24
N GLY A 191 0.12 -5.18 19.10
CA GLY A 191 1.39 -5.81 18.70
C GLY A 191 2.31 -4.89 17.89
N SER A 192 3.35 -4.34 18.51
CA SER A 192 4.44 -3.73 17.75
C SER A 192 5.04 -4.77 16.80
N VAL A 193 5.67 -4.33 15.71
CA VAL A 193 6.52 -5.21 14.86
C VAL A 193 7.57 -5.94 15.72
N SER A 194 7.91 -5.38 16.89
CA SER A 194 8.79 -5.91 17.94
C SER A 194 8.09 -6.43 19.21
N GLY A 195 6.75 -6.38 19.30
CA GLY A 195 6.01 -6.43 20.58
C GLY A 195 5.10 -7.65 20.78
N GLY A 196 5.47 -8.82 20.27
CA GLY A 196 5.00 -10.08 20.88
C GLY A 196 3.69 -10.70 20.37
N VAL A 197 3.11 -10.27 19.24
CA VAL A 197 2.15 -11.13 18.49
C VAL A 197 2.87 -11.93 17.38
N VAL A 198 4.11 -11.57 17.09
CA VAL A 198 4.97 -12.19 16.06
C VAL A 198 5.65 -13.47 16.56
N GLY A 199 5.48 -13.83 17.85
CA GLY A 199 6.21 -14.93 18.50
C GLY A 199 5.47 -16.26 18.64
N SER A 200 4.20 -16.39 18.26
CA SER A 200 3.45 -17.65 18.41
C SER A 200 2.34 -17.84 17.38
N ALA A 201 2.66 -18.54 16.29
CA ALA A 201 1.73 -19.32 15.45
C ALA A 201 0.40 -18.68 14.94
N GLY A 202 0.29 -17.34 14.84
CA GLY A 202 -0.96 -16.65 14.48
C GLY A 202 -0.87 -15.61 13.36
N THR A 203 -1.99 -15.34 12.69
CA THR A 203 -2.13 -14.22 11.73
C THR A 203 -2.33 -12.91 12.47
N SER A 204 -1.67 -11.83 12.04
CA SER A 204 -1.96 -10.51 12.59
C SER A 204 -3.39 -10.06 12.25
N ALA A 205 -4.11 -9.53 13.23
CA ALA A 205 -5.42 -8.90 13.00
C ALA A 205 -5.30 -7.50 12.37
N ARG A 206 -4.09 -6.96 12.20
CA ARG A 206 -3.83 -5.59 11.76
C ARG A 206 -4.56 -5.22 10.46
N TRP A 207 -4.51 -6.10 9.46
CA TRP A 207 -5.15 -5.86 8.17
C TRP A 207 -6.67 -5.91 8.26
N LEU A 208 -7.21 -6.88 9.01
CA LEU A 208 -8.64 -6.98 9.30
C LEU A 208 -9.14 -5.70 9.99
N LEU A 209 -8.43 -5.22 11.02
CA LEU A 209 -8.80 -4.01 11.74
C LEU A 209 -8.84 -2.78 10.83
N ALA A 210 -7.87 -2.64 9.91
CA ALA A 210 -7.89 -1.57 8.91
C ALA A 210 -9.13 -1.66 7.99
N GLY A 211 -9.48 -2.87 7.54
CA GLY A 211 -10.70 -3.11 6.77
C GLY A 211 -11.98 -2.76 7.54
N LEU A 212 -12.09 -3.17 8.81
CA LEU A 212 -13.25 -2.87 9.65
C LEU A 212 -13.38 -1.36 9.94
N ALA A 213 -12.27 -0.65 10.08
CA ALA A 213 -12.27 0.81 10.18
C ALA A 213 -12.78 1.48 8.89
N ALA A 214 -12.37 0.99 7.72
CA ALA A 214 -12.90 1.45 6.43
C ALA A 214 -14.42 1.22 6.31
N LYS A 215 -14.92 0.05 6.72
CA LYS A 215 -16.37 -0.21 6.80
C LYS A 215 -17.07 0.80 7.72
N THR A 216 -16.48 1.09 8.87
CA THR A 216 -17.07 1.99 9.88
C THR A 216 -17.22 3.42 9.35
N GLY A 217 -16.26 3.91 8.56
CA GLY A 217 -16.39 5.21 7.90
C GLY A 217 -17.52 5.26 6.86
N CYS A 218 -17.68 4.19 6.07
CA CYS A 218 -18.80 4.09 5.15
C CYS A 218 -20.16 4.11 5.89
N ILE A 219 -20.24 3.39 7.01
CA ILE A 219 -21.42 3.42 7.91
C ILE A 219 -21.69 4.85 8.37
N ALA A 220 -20.67 5.59 8.79
CA ALA A 220 -20.81 6.97 9.25
C ALA A 220 -21.46 7.89 8.19
N ALA A 221 -21.00 7.80 6.93
CA ALA A 221 -21.58 8.56 5.83
C ALA A 221 -23.01 8.13 5.49
N LEU A 222 -23.29 6.83 5.49
CA LEU A 222 -24.64 6.31 5.30
C LEU A 222 -25.58 6.75 6.43
N SER A 223 -25.14 6.73 7.69
CA SER A 223 -25.91 7.23 8.83
C SER A 223 -26.19 8.73 8.71
N ALA A 224 -25.20 9.55 8.34
CA ALA A 224 -25.39 10.98 8.12
C ALA A 224 -26.39 11.25 6.98
N SER A 225 -26.37 10.45 5.90
CA SER A 225 -27.35 10.52 4.81
C SER A 225 -28.80 10.26 5.27
N LYS A 226 -28.97 9.60 6.42
CA LYS A 226 -30.26 9.28 7.06
C LYS A 226 -30.60 10.23 8.22
N GLY A 227 -29.85 11.31 8.40
CA GLY A 227 -30.16 12.35 9.39
C GLY A 227 -29.54 12.13 10.78
N PHE A 228 -28.58 11.22 10.93
CA PHE A 228 -27.80 11.13 12.15
C PHE A 228 -26.73 12.24 12.18
N ASN A 229 -26.62 12.92 13.32
CA ASN A 229 -25.69 14.03 13.50
C ASN A 229 -24.50 13.60 14.35
N GLY A 230 -23.29 13.92 13.91
CA GLY A 230 -22.06 13.89 14.73
C GLY A 230 -21.73 15.27 15.31
N ASP A 231 -20.88 15.31 16.34
CA ASP A 231 -20.36 16.55 16.93
C ASP A 231 -19.38 17.25 15.98
N ARG A 232 -19.83 18.31 15.33
CA ARG A 232 -19.04 19.09 14.35
C ARG A 232 -17.90 19.90 14.99
N ASN A 233 -17.85 20.00 16.32
CA ASN A 233 -16.73 20.63 17.03
C ASN A 233 -15.60 19.65 17.35
N PHE A 234 -15.75 18.37 16.99
CA PHE A 234 -14.84 17.32 17.45
C PHE A 234 -13.38 17.52 17.00
N MET A 235 -13.15 18.02 15.78
CA MET A 235 -11.80 18.39 15.29
C MET A 235 -11.29 19.72 15.85
N ASP A 236 -12.18 20.66 16.19
CA ASP A 236 -11.78 21.94 16.77
C ASP A 236 -11.45 21.84 18.25
N GLY A 237 -12.09 20.89 18.93
CA GLY A 237 -11.82 20.53 20.31
C GLY A 237 -10.55 19.69 20.44
N GLU A 238 -10.61 18.69 21.31
CA GLU A 238 -9.42 17.96 21.74
C GLU A 238 -9.33 16.54 21.16
N TRP A 239 -10.03 16.17 20.06
CA TRP A 239 -10.14 14.75 19.65
C TRP A 239 -8.81 13.99 19.63
N PRO A 240 -7.79 14.33 18.82
CA PRO A 240 -6.58 13.51 18.85
C PRO A 240 -5.79 13.75 20.14
N ALA A 241 -5.95 14.90 20.80
CA ALA A 241 -5.24 15.21 22.05
C ALA A 241 -5.74 14.35 23.23
N ARG A 242 -7.06 14.26 23.44
CA ARG A 242 -7.70 13.47 24.49
C ARG A 242 -7.70 11.97 24.20
N SER A 243 -7.95 11.58 22.96
CA SER A 243 -8.06 10.15 22.63
C SER A 243 -6.72 9.48 22.39
N HIS A 244 -5.74 10.23 21.85
CA HIS A 244 -4.46 9.67 21.38
C HIS A 244 -3.22 10.37 21.91
N GLY A 245 -3.34 11.49 22.64
CA GLY A 245 -2.19 12.29 23.06
C GLY A 245 -1.47 12.99 21.89
N VAL A 246 -2.22 13.34 20.84
CA VAL A 246 -1.71 13.87 19.57
C VAL A 246 -2.24 15.28 19.32
N THR A 247 -1.37 16.21 18.94
CA THR A 247 -1.75 17.57 18.58
C THR A 247 -2.16 17.62 17.12
N LEU A 248 -3.33 18.22 16.83
CA LEU A 248 -3.78 18.45 15.46
C LEU A 248 -3.27 19.80 14.94
N GLN A 249 -2.49 19.78 13.86
CA GLN A 249 -2.04 20.97 13.15
C GLN A 249 -3.16 21.44 12.20
N LYS A 250 -4.06 22.29 12.71
CA LYS A 250 -5.29 22.69 12.02
C LYS A 250 -5.06 23.39 10.69
N ASP A 251 -3.99 24.18 10.56
CA ASP A 251 -3.67 24.95 9.35
C ASP A 251 -3.50 24.07 8.11
N ILE A 252 -2.99 22.85 8.27
CA ILE A 252 -2.83 21.88 7.16
C ILE A 252 -4.19 21.53 6.54
N LEU A 253 -5.24 21.48 7.37
CA LEU A 253 -6.60 21.13 6.95
C LEU A 253 -7.39 22.34 6.46
N LEU A 254 -7.06 23.55 6.94
CA LEU A 254 -7.61 24.78 6.38
C LEU A 254 -7.16 24.97 4.92
N ASN A 255 -5.99 24.45 4.55
CA ASN A 255 -5.43 24.49 3.20
C ASN A 255 -5.81 23.25 2.34
N PHE A 256 -6.94 22.60 2.65
CA PHE A 256 -7.41 21.42 1.91
C PHE A 256 -7.60 21.73 0.41
N PHE A 257 -7.08 20.89 -0.49
CA PHE A 257 -7.00 21.14 -1.95
C PHE A 257 -6.13 22.34 -2.39
N GLU A 258 -5.38 22.97 -1.50
CA GLU A 258 -4.42 24.00 -1.89
C GLU A 258 -3.05 23.38 -2.20
N GLY A 259 -2.41 23.86 -3.26
CA GLY A 259 -1.14 23.32 -3.76
C GLY A 259 -1.32 22.16 -4.72
N GLN A 260 -0.39 21.20 -4.69
CA GLN A 260 -0.42 20.04 -5.57
C GLN A 260 -1.45 19.01 -5.08
N ALA A 261 -2.10 18.32 -6.02
CA ALA A 261 -3.00 17.22 -5.71
C ALA A 261 -2.28 16.13 -4.89
N ALA A 262 -2.84 15.72 -3.75
CA ALA A 262 -2.20 14.75 -2.84
C ALA A 262 -1.77 13.43 -3.51
N VAL A 263 -2.49 12.97 -4.54
CA VAL A 263 -2.13 11.76 -5.29
C VAL A 263 -0.76 11.87 -5.95
N LEU A 264 -0.36 13.06 -6.42
CA LEU A 264 0.95 13.27 -7.04
C LEU A 264 2.10 13.34 -6.01
N GLY A 265 1.78 13.61 -4.74
CA GLY A 265 2.73 13.53 -3.63
C GLY A 265 2.89 12.12 -3.05
N THR A 266 2.14 11.14 -3.57
CA THR A 266 2.12 9.77 -3.05
C THR A 266 3.12 8.90 -3.82
N SER A 267 3.97 8.16 -3.11
CA SER A 267 4.96 7.27 -3.70
C SER A 267 4.37 5.90 -4.03
N ILE A 268 4.70 5.35 -5.19
CA ILE A 268 4.47 3.93 -5.52
C ILE A 268 5.70 3.12 -5.15
N LYS A 269 5.52 2.09 -4.32
CA LYS A 269 6.63 1.18 -4.00
C LYS A 269 6.91 0.27 -5.21
N PRO A 270 8.14 0.19 -5.73
CA PRO A 270 8.43 -0.73 -6.83
C PRO A 270 8.37 -2.21 -6.41
N TYR A 271 8.48 -2.49 -5.11
CA TYR A 271 8.65 -3.82 -4.52
C TYR A 271 7.84 -3.98 -3.23
N CYS A 272 7.58 -5.23 -2.85
CA CYS A 272 7.04 -5.60 -1.54
C CYS A 272 8.15 -5.48 -0.49
N ALA A 273 8.46 -4.25 -0.08
CA ALA A 273 9.46 -3.92 0.92
C ALA A 273 9.01 -2.70 1.73
N ALA A 274 9.54 -2.56 2.95
CA ALA A 274 9.30 -1.36 3.74
C ALA A 274 9.80 -0.12 2.99
N LYS A 275 9.00 0.95 2.93
CA LYS A 275 9.35 2.18 2.20
C LYS A 275 10.75 2.72 2.57
N HIS A 276 11.11 2.54 3.85
CA HIS A 276 12.37 2.97 4.45
C HIS A 276 13.60 2.27 3.86
N ALA A 277 13.44 1.10 3.24
CA ALA A 277 14.51 0.36 2.56
C ALA A 277 14.53 0.59 1.03
N ILE A 278 13.51 1.24 0.45
CA ILE A 278 13.36 1.34 -1.01
C ILE A 278 14.52 2.14 -1.64
N ALA A 279 14.96 3.24 -1.02
CA ALA A 279 16.12 4.00 -1.52
C ALA A 279 17.42 3.18 -1.52
N ALA A 280 17.61 2.31 -0.51
CA ALA A 280 18.75 1.40 -0.46
C ALA A 280 18.69 0.33 -1.57
N ILE A 281 17.51 -0.27 -1.79
CA ILE A 281 17.30 -1.27 -2.84
C ILE A 281 17.51 -0.63 -4.23
N ASP A 282 16.96 0.56 -4.47
CA ASP A 282 17.07 1.29 -5.74
C ASP A 282 18.53 1.65 -6.04
N GLY A 283 19.22 2.28 -5.09
CA GLY A 283 20.63 2.61 -5.24
C GLY A 283 21.51 1.38 -5.47
N PHE A 284 21.26 0.29 -4.73
CA PHE A 284 21.98 -0.96 -4.93
C PHE A 284 21.75 -1.55 -6.34
N GLN A 285 20.52 -1.57 -6.84
CA GLN A 285 20.25 -2.02 -8.21
C GLN A 285 20.90 -1.14 -9.28
N MET A 286 21.00 0.18 -9.04
CA MET A 286 21.75 1.07 -9.93
C MET A 286 23.24 0.70 -9.98
N LEU A 287 23.85 0.39 -8.83
CA LEU A 287 25.24 -0.08 -8.78
C LEU A 287 25.42 -1.43 -9.49
N LEU A 288 24.48 -2.36 -9.34
CA LEU A 288 24.51 -3.62 -10.09
C LEU A 288 24.46 -3.40 -11.61
N LYS A 289 23.59 -2.49 -12.08
CA LYS A 289 23.50 -2.12 -13.50
C LYS A 289 24.77 -1.45 -14.04
N GLN A 290 25.57 -0.84 -13.17
CA GLN A 290 26.89 -0.29 -13.53
C GLN A 290 27.99 -1.37 -13.62
N GLY A 291 27.67 -2.63 -13.33
CA GLY A 291 28.59 -3.76 -13.46
C GLY A 291 29.51 -3.96 -12.25
N VAL A 292 29.10 -3.57 -11.05
CA VAL A 292 29.90 -3.85 -9.84
C VAL A 292 30.11 -5.36 -9.67
N PRO A 293 31.36 -5.83 -9.52
CA PRO A 293 31.67 -7.25 -9.33
C PRO A 293 31.24 -7.71 -7.92
N LEU A 294 30.10 -8.40 -7.83
CA LEU A 294 29.51 -8.85 -6.57
C LEU A 294 30.39 -9.82 -5.78
N ASP A 295 31.22 -10.59 -6.46
CA ASP A 295 32.20 -11.50 -5.89
C ASP A 295 33.31 -10.76 -5.14
N ALA A 296 33.69 -9.56 -5.60
CA ALA A 296 34.66 -8.70 -4.94
C ALA A 296 34.09 -7.94 -3.73
N VAL A 297 32.76 -7.90 -3.57
CA VAL A 297 32.12 -7.19 -2.44
C VAL A 297 32.31 -7.99 -1.15
N THR A 298 33.08 -7.43 -0.23
CA THR A 298 33.31 -8.00 1.11
C THR A 298 32.39 -7.40 2.17
N LYS A 299 31.95 -6.15 1.98
CA LYS A 299 31.06 -5.43 2.89
C LYS A 299 30.17 -4.45 2.12
N VAL A 300 28.94 -4.25 2.60
CA VAL A 300 27.99 -3.24 2.13
C VAL A 300 27.57 -2.41 3.33
N VAL A 301 27.73 -1.09 3.26
CA VAL A 301 27.23 -0.17 4.29
C VAL A 301 26.06 0.61 3.72
N VAL A 302 24.90 0.50 4.36
CA VAL A 302 23.70 1.28 4.06
C VAL A 302 23.54 2.33 5.15
N LYS A 303 23.71 3.60 4.80
CA LYS A 303 23.41 4.73 5.70
C LYS A 303 21.96 5.14 5.51
N ALA A 304 21.22 5.28 6.61
CA ALA A 304 19.81 5.71 6.59
C ALA A 304 19.52 6.64 7.79
N PRO A 305 18.43 7.45 7.75
CA PRO A 305 17.99 8.22 8.91
C PRO A 305 17.90 7.32 10.18
N PRO A 306 18.26 7.80 11.38
CA PRO A 306 18.44 6.93 12.56
C PRO A 306 17.21 6.06 12.88
N VAL A 307 16.03 6.66 12.78
CA VAL A 307 14.74 5.99 12.95
C VAL A 307 14.54 4.87 11.92
N HIS A 308 14.85 5.15 10.66
CA HIS A 308 14.70 4.21 9.55
C HIS A 308 15.70 3.06 9.70
N ALA A 309 16.95 3.36 10.05
CA ALA A 309 18.00 2.39 10.33
C ALA A 309 17.59 1.42 11.45
N GLY A 310 17.01 1.93 12.54
CA GLY A 310 16.49 1.10 13.63
C GLY A 310 15.36 0.16 13.20
N MET A 311 14.59 0.51 12.16
CA MET A 311 13.50 -0.32 11.63
C MET A 311 13.98 -1.38 10.63
N ILE A 312 14.96 -1.06 9.78
CA ILE A 312 15.35 -1.92 8.65
C ILE A 312 16.69 -2.65 8.84
N GLY A 313 17.46 -2.29 9.87
CA GLY A 313 18.81 -2.79 10.12
C GLY A 313 18.91 -4.17 10.77
N HIS A 314 17.78 -4.84 11.04
CA HIS A 314 17.78 -6.18 11.60
C HIS A 314 17.99 -7.25 10.52
N HIS A 315 18.51 -8.41 10.94
CA HIS A 315 18.82 -9.55 10.06
C HIS A 315 17.86 -10.74 10.24
N ASP A 316 16.93 -10.67 11.19
CA ASP A 316 16.09 -11.81 11.52
C ASP A 316 14.90 -11.93 10.56
N VAL A 317 15.10 -12.71 9.51
CA VAL A 317 14.09 -13.04 8.50
C VAL A 317 13.25 -14.26 8.85
N SER A 318 13.47 -14.87 10.02
CA SER A 318 12.76 -16.07 10.45
C SER A 318 11.47 -15.78 11.21
N LEU A 319 11.38 -14.60 11.84
CA LEU A 319 10.26 -14.24 12.72
C LEU A 319 8.92 -14.18 11.99
N SER A 320 8.86 -13.50 10.84
CA SER A 320 7.59 -13.31 10.14
C SER A 320 7.73 -12.81 8.72
N ARG A 321 6.57 -12.74 8.05
CA ARG A 321 6.39 -12.00 6.81
C ARG A 321 6.95 -10.58 6.88
N LEU A 322 6.60 -9.84 7.91
CA LEU A 322 7.02 -8.45 8.07
C LEU A 322 8.51 -8.31 8.35
N SER A 323 9.14 -9.28 9.03
CA SER A 323 10.58 -9.21 9.27
C SER A 323 11.37 -9.34 7.95
N ARG A 324 10.92 -10.19 7.03
CA ARG A 324 11.47 -10.26 5.66
C ARG A 324 11.23 -8.99 4.83
N ILE A 325 10.05 -8.39 4.93
CA ILE A 325 9.70 -7.14 4.20
C ILE A 325 10.52 -5.95 4.72
N THR A 326 10.87 -5.93 6.00
CA THR A 326 11.57 -4.81 6.65
C THR A 326 13.09 -4.96 6.66
N SER A 327 13.63 -6.17 6.58
CA SER A 327 15.10 -6.40 6.60
C SER A 327 15.77 -5.87 5.33
N CYS A 328 16.57 -4.81 5.47
CA CYS A 328 17.29 -4.20 4.33
C CYS A 328 18.32 -5.18 3.74
N SER A 329 19.08 -5.86 4.60
CA SER A 329 20.11 -6.82 4.20
C SER A 329 19.54 -7.96 3.35
N TYR A 330 18.41 -8.52 3.75
CA TYR A 330 17.72 -9.56 2.99
C TYR A 330 17.21 -9.05 1.65
N ASN A 331 16.59 -7.87 1.60
CA ASN A 331 16.05 -7.34 0.35
C ASN A 331 17.16 -6.92 -0.64
N LEU A 332 18.32 -6.44 -0.17
CA LEU A 332 19.50 -6.23 -1.02
C LEU A 332 20.04 -7.55 -1.58
N ALA A 333 20.12 -8.60 -0.75
CA ALA A 333 20.53 -9.92 -1.21
C ALA A 333 19.56 -10.50 -2.27
N LEU A 334 18.25 -10.32 -2.08
CA LEU A 334 17.28 -10.67 -3.12
C LEU A 334 17.46 -9.83 -4.39
N ALA A 335 17.71 -8.52 -4.28
CA ALA A 335 17.96 -7.69 -5.45
C ALA A 335 19.17 -8.18 -6.28
N ALA A 336 20.18 -8.75 -5.64
CA ALA A 336 21.36 -9.32 -6.30
C ALA A 336 21.10 -10.67 -6.98
N PHE A 337 20.45 -11.62 -6.27
CA PHE A 337 20.42 -13.02 -6.70
C PHE A 337 19.03 -13.52 -7.10
N TRP A 338 17.98 -12.91 -6.56
CA TRP A 338 16.57 -13.32 -6.75
C TRP A 338 15.65 -12.12 -6.91
N PRO A 339 15.88 -11.22 -7.90
CA PRO A 339 15.16 -9.94 -7.99
C PRO A 339 13.64 -10.10 -8.19
N ASP A 340 13.19 -11.22 -8.75
CA ASP A 340 11.77 -11.54 -8.85
C ASP A 340 11.09 -11.75 -7.50
N LYS A 341 11.84 -12.22 -6.49
CA LYS A 341 11.32 -12.42 -5.13
C LYS A 341 11.03 -11.12 -4.40
N LEU A 342 11.47 -9.96 -4.90
CA LEU A 342 11.08 -8.65 -4.36
C LEU A 342 9.60 -8.32 -4.58
N LEU A 343 8.95 -8.93 -5.57
CA LEU A 343 7.50 -8.80 -5.83
C LEU A 343 6.68 -10.01 -5.36
N ASP A 344 7.31 -11.00 -4.74
CA ASP A 344 6.60 -12.06 -4.04
C ASP A 344 5.87 -11.45 -2.83
N ILE A 345 4.54 -11.41 -2.89
CA ILE A 345 3.74 -10.81 -1.81
C ILE A 345 3.64 -11.74 -0.61
N GLU A 346 3.53 -13.05 -0.82
CA GLU A 346 3.40 -14.03 0.26
C GLU A 346 4.67 -14.04 1.13
N ARG A 347 5.83 -14.02 0.46
CA ARG A 347 7.14 -14.14 1.09
C ARG A 347 7.24 -15.38 2.00
N THR A 348 6.50 -16.49 1.83
CA THR A 348 6.29 -17.52 2.88
C THR A 348 7.53 -17.85 3.72
N ASP A 349 8.62 -18.20 3.04
CA ASP A 349 9.87 -18.61 3.65
C ASP A 349 11.01 -17.71 3.18
N ALA A 350 12.03 -17.57 4.02
CA ALA A 350 13.27 -16.96 3.60
C ALA A 350 13.90 -17.82 2.49
N VAL A 351 14.42 -17.16 1.45
CA VAL A 351 15.16 -17.82 0.38
C VAL A 351 16.43 -18.44 0.98
N ALA A 352 16.53 -19.76 0.91
CA ALA A 352 17.60 -20.55 1.52
C ALA A 352 18.89 -20.64 0.68
N ASP A 353 18.93 -19.97 -0.49
CA ASP A 353 20.10 -19.92 -1.35
C ASP A 353 21.32 -19.41 -0.56
N PRO A 354 22.44 -20.18 -0.49
CA PRO A 354 23.65 -19.75 0.19
C PRO A 354 24.15 -18.38 -0.25
N ALA A 355 24.00 -18.00 -1.54
CA ALA A 355 24.41 -16.68 -2.02
C ALA A 355 23.61 -15.54 -1.36
N VAL A 356 22.30 -15.75 -1.14
CA VAL A 356 21.44 -14.78 -0.44
C VAL A 356 21.84 -14.67 1.03
N VAL A 357 21.99 -15.82 1.70
CA VAL A 357 22.34 -15.87 3.12
C VAL A 357 23.71 -15.24 3.38
N GLU A 358 24.73 -15.59 2.59
CA GLU A 358 26.08 -15.06 2.76
C GLU A 358 26.17 -13.57 2.38
N PHE A 359 25.46 -13.13 1.34
CA PHE A 359 25.46 -11.71 0.99
C PHE A 359 24.74 -10.84 2.03
N ALA A 360 23.61 -11.31 2.57
CA ALA A 360 22.90 -10.57 3.62
C ALA A 360 23.78 -10.33 4.88
N LYS A 361 24.71 -11.24 5.20
CA LYS A 361 25.68 -11.07 6.29
C LYS A 361 26.69 -9.95 6.05
N LYS A 362 26.94 -9.58 4.79
CA LYS A 362 27.88 -8.51 4.42
C LYS A 362 27.27 -7.11 4.56
N VAL A 363 25.94 -7.02 4.69
CA VAL A 363 25.21 -5.74 4.73
C VAL A 363 25.09 -5.24 6.16
N GLU A 364 25.57 -4.03 6.41
CA GLU A 364 25.42 -3.32 7.67
C GLU A 364 24.57 -2.07 7.43
N VAL A 365 23.50 -1.88 8.22
CA VAL A 365 22.72 -0.64 8.18
C VAL A 365 23.16 0.25 9.33
N VAL A 366 23.61 1.47 9.02
CA VAL A 366 24.09 2.45 10.00
C VAL A 366 23.22 3.70 9.99
N ALA A 367 23.04 4.31 11.15
CA ALA A 367 22.31 5.56 11.32
C ALA A 367 23.16 6.75 10.85
N ASP A 368 22.56 7.63 10.05
CA ASP A 368 23.15 8.90 9.63
C ASP A 368 22.20 10.06 9.97
N PRO A 369 22.49 10.86 11.00
CA PRO A 369 21.66 12.00 11.39
C PRO A 369 21.53 13.08 10.31
N GLU A 370 22.46 13.20 9.36
CA GLU A 370 22.37 14.19 8.30
C GLU A 370 21.24 13.85 7.32
N LEU A 371 21.05 12.55 7.04
CA LEU A 371 19.96 12.07 6.20
C LEU A 371 18.58 12.34 6.81
N ALA A 372 18.48 12.45 8.13
CA ALA A 372 17.22 12.75 8.81
C ALA A 372 16.67 14.15 8.49
N ARG A 373 17.51 15.08 8.02
CA ARG A 373 17.07 16.44 7.63
C ARG A 373 16.15 16.47 6.42
N GLN A 374 16.14 15.41 5.61
CA GLN A 374 15.26 15.28 4.45
C GLN A 374 13.89 14.68 4.83
N CYS A 375 13.80 14.04 6.01
CA CYS A 375 12.55 13.45 6.47
C CYS A 375 11.59 14.53 7.03
N PRO A 376 10.27 14.35 6.88
CA PRO A 376 9.60 13.20 6.28
C PRO A 376 9.35 13.32 4.77
N GLN A 377 9.87 14.35 4.11
CA GLN A 377 9.63 14.59 2.69
C GLN A 377 10.28 13.54 1.79
N ASN A 378 11.50 13.12 2.15
CA ASN A 378 12.21 12.04 1.47
C ASN A 378 12.67 10.99 2.48
N TYR A 379 12.81 9.75 2.00
CA TYR A 379 13.31 8.60 2.77
C TYR A 379 14.67 8.17 2.21
N PRO A 380 15.74 8.97 2.41
CA PRO A 380 17.00 8.80 1.70
C PRO A 380 17.84 7.63 2.23
N ALA A 381 18.78 7.17 1.40
CA ALA A 381 19.82 6.23 1.81
C ALA A 381 21.13 6.49 1.05
N THR A 382 22.26 6.12 1.64
CA THR A 382 23.55 6.00 0.93
C THR A 382 24.01 4.55 0.97
N ILE A 383 24.50 4.02 -0.15
CA ILE A 383 25.01 2.66 -0.27
C ILE A 383 26.49 2.73 -0.63
N ASP A 384 27.34 2.19 0.23
CA ASP A 384 28.79 2.06 0.01
C ASP A 384 29.15 0.56 -0.12
N LEU A 385 29.73 0.17 -1.24
CA LEU A 385 30.21 -1.20 -1.49
C LEU A 385 31.72 -1.25 -1.33
N PHE A 386 32.20 -2.23 -0.57
CA PHE A 386 33.61 -2.36 -0.21
C PHE A 386 34.23 -3.65 -0.75
N THR A 387 35.51 -3.55 -1.10
CA THR A 387 36.44 -4.68 -1.18
C THR A 387 37.53 -4.46 -0.13
N ASN A 388 37.55 -5.32 0.89
CA ASN A 388 38.27 -5.12 2.14
C ASN A 388 37.89 -3.75 2.75
N GLU A 389 38.87 -2.87 2.98
CA GLU A 389 38.66 -1.53 3.57
C GLU A 389 38.45 -0.43 2.51
N ARG A 390 38.39 -0.77 1.21
CA ARG A 390 38.27 0.22 0.13
C ARG A 390 36.85 0.24 -0.43
N ILE A 391 36.26 1.42 -0.51
CA ILE A 391 35.01 1.65 -1.25
C ILE A 391 35.30 1.49 -2.74
N ILE A 392 34.62 0.54 -3.38
CA ILE A 392 34.70 0.29 -4.82
C ILE A 392 33.54 0.94 -5.60
N ALA A 393 32.42 1.22 -4.93
CA ALA A 393 31.30 1.95 -5.48
C ALA A 393 30.49 2.61 -4.35
N SER A 394 29.93 3.78 -4.62
CA SER A 394 29.10 4.51 -3.67
C SER A 394 27.99 5.25 -4.42
N ILE A 395 26.79 5.30 -3.84
CA ILE A 395 25.67 6.09 -4.37
C ILE A 395 24.82 6.65 -3.24
N ALA A 396 24.42 7.92 -3.36
CA ALA A 396 23.44 8.56 -2.49
C ALA A 396 22.10 8.71 -3.22
N ILE A 397 21.02 8.28 -2.57
CA ILE A 397 19.66 8.31 -3.10
C ILE A 397 18.80 9.17 -2.17
N SER A 398 18.39 10.34 -2.64
CA SER A 398 17.36 11.15 -1.98
C SER A 398 15.97 10.66 -2.34
N ASP A 399 15.72 10.49 -3.64
CA ASP A 399 14.45 10.02 -4.19
C ASP A 399 14.65 8.68 -4.88
N ALA A 400 13.89 7.68 -4.48
CA ALA A 400 13.89 6.37 -5.10
C ALA A 400 12.88 6.31 -6.26
N LEU A 401 13.04 5.34 -7.15
CA LEU A 401 12.03 5.06 -8.18
C LEU A 401 10.63 4.90 -7.54
N GLY A 402 9.66 5.66 -8.07
CA GLY A 402 8.29 5.74 -7.56
C GLY A 402 8.05 6.83 -6.51
N ASP A 403 9.06 7.60 -6.09
CA ASP A 403 8.84 8.82 -5.31
C ASP A 403 8.27 9.96 -6.16
N PRO A 404 7.64 11.00 -5.57
CA PRO A 404 7.08 12.12 -6.32
C PRO A 404 8.07 12.80 -7.28
N ALA A 405 9.37 12.83 -6.94
CA ALA A 405 10.43 13.38 -7.79
C ALA A 405 10.91 12.41 -8.88
N LYS A 406 10.61 11.10 -8.76
CA LYS A 406 10.90 10.05 -9.75
C LYS A 406 9.65 9.16 -9.93
N PRO A 407 8.52 9.74 -10.36
CA PRO A 407 7.24 9.05 -10.34
C PRO A 407 7.25 7.89 -11.35
N PHE A 408 6.38 6.92 -11.12
CA PHE A 408 6.09 5.93 -12.16
C PHE A 408 5.42 6.63 -13.34
N ASP A 409 5.78 6.22 -14.55
CA ASP A 409 4.90 6.38 -15.69
C ASP A 409 3.93 5.20 -15.77
N PHE A 410 2.97 5.28 -16.69
CA PHE A 410 2.00 4.20 -16.86
C PHE A 410 2.64 2.90 -17.35
N TYR A 411 3.77 2.95 -18.06
CA TYR A 411 4.47 1.76 -18.53
C TYR A 411 5.05 0.95 -17.37
N LEU A 412 5.72 1.62 -16.42
CA LEU A 412 6.24 1.03 -15.20
C LEU A 412 5.13 0.50 -14.30
N ALA A 413 4.04 1.26 -14.14
CA ALA A 413 2.87 0.84 -13.37
C ALA A 413 2.23 -0.42 -13.97
N ARG A 414 2.05 -0.46 -15.30
CA ARG A 414 1.57 -1.63 -16.03
C ARG A 414 2.50 -2.83 -15.86
N GLY A 415 3.82 -2.63 -15.98
CA GLY A 415 4.81 -3.69 -15.78
C GLY A 415 4.74 -4.29 -14.37
N LYS A 416 4.62 -3.45 -13.33
CA LYS A 416 4.41 -3.88 -11.94
C LYS A 416 3.08 -4.63 -11.80
N PHE A 417 1.98 -4.07 -12.29
CA PHE A 417 0.64 -4.68 -12.26
C PHE A 417 0.64 -6.08 -12.86
N ARG A 418 1.16 -6.24 -14.09
CA ARG A 418 1.21 -7.55 -14.76
C ARG A 418 2.01 -8.58 -13.97
N ARG A 419 3.11 -8.18 -13.34
CA ARG A 419 3.92 -9.08 -12.49
C ARG A 419 3.16 -9.47 -11.23
N LEU A 420 2.46 -8.54 -10.59
CA LEU A 420 1.62 -8.81 -9.41
C LEU A 420 0.41 -9.70 -9.74
N ALA A 421 -0.15 -9.57 -10.94
CA ALA A 421 -1.33 -10.30 -11.39
C ALA A 421 -1.01 -11.66 -12.06
N ARG A 422 0.28 -11.93 -12.34
CA ARG A 422 0.73 -13.09 -13.12
C ARG A 422 0.33 -14.40 -12.45
N GLY A 423 -0.37 -15.26 -13.20
CA GLY A 423 -0.82 -16.57 -12.71
C GLY A 423 -2.00 -16.51 -11.74
N ILE A 424 -2.51 -15.32 -11.42
CA ILE A 424 -3.68 -15.12 -10.55
C ILE A 424 -4.92 -14.81 -11.39
N ILE A 425 -4.78 -13.96 -12.42
CA ILE A 425 -5.84 -13.65 -13.38
C ILE A 425 -5.39 -13.94 -14.81
N SER A 426 -6.34 -14.05 -15.74
CA SER A 426 -6.05 -14.20 -17.16
C SER A 426 -5.47 -12.92 -17.77
N GLU A 427 -4.68 -13.07 -18.83
CA GLU A 427 -4.14 -11.92 -19.58
C GLU A 427 -5.26 -11.04 -20.15
N SER A 428 -6.38 -11.63 -20.59
CA SER A 428 -7.53 -10.88 -21.10
C SER A 428 -8.15 -9.98 -20.03
N LEU A 429 -8.23 -10.47 -18.78
CA LEU A 429 -8.74 -9.68 -17.66
C LEU A 429 -7.75 -8.58 -17.27
N ALA A 430 -6.45 -8.89 -17.28
CA ALA A 430 -5.40 -7.91 -17.01
C ALA A 430 -5.46 -6.74 -18.03
N VAL A 431 -5.58 -7.04 -19.32
CA VAL A 431 -5.70 -6.01 -20.39
C VAL A 431 -6.94 -5.13 -20.20
N ARG A 432 -8.08 -5.72 -19.80
CA ARG A 432 -9.31 -4.94 -19.53
C ARG A 432 -9.14 -3.96 -18.36
N ILE A 433 -8.50 -4.41 -17.28
CA ILE A 433 -8.19 -3.55 -16.12
C ILE A 433 -7.27 -2.40 -16.56
N GLU A 434 -6.22 -2.69 -17.32
CA GLU A 434 -5.30 -1.68 -17.84
C GLU A 434 -6.01 -0.63 -18.68
N GLN A 435 -6.91 -1.06 -19.59
CA GLN A 435 -7.66 -0.15 -20.45
C GLN A 435 -8.60 0.76 -19.65
N CYS A 436 -9.30 0.21 -18.66
CA CYS A 436 -10.17 1.01 -17.80
C CYS A 436 -9.37 2.02 -16.96
N CYS A 437 -8.20 1.63 -16.46
CA CYS A 437 -7.34 2.54 -15.69
C CYS A 437 -6.75 3.64 -16.57
N LEU A 438 -6.33 3.31 -17.80
CA LEU A 438 -5.78 4.27 -18.76
C LEU A 438 -6.81 5.34 -19.16
N ASP A 439 -8.08 4.95 -19.27
CA ASP A 439 -9.19 5.83 -19.63
C ASP A 439 -10.18 6.01 -18.45
N LEU A 440 -9.65 6.37 -17.28
CA LEU A 440 -10.46 6.49 -16.05
C LEU A 440 -11.56 7.56 -16.15
N ASN A 441 -11.43 8.51 -17.08
CA ASN A 441 -12.44 9.54 -17.38
C ASN A 441 -13.64 8.98 -18.16
N ASN A 442 -13.55 7.76 -18.67
CA ASN A 442 -14.65 7.11 -19.35
C ASN A 442 -15.77 6.77 -18.34
N PRO A 443 -17.04 7.15 -18.61
CA PRO A 443 -18.16 6.85 -17.72
C PRO A 443 -18.31 5.37 -17.37
N THR A 444 -17.84 4.46 -18.23
CA THR A 444 -17.92 3.02 -17.97
C THR A 444 -16.72 2.45 -17.23
N ALA A 445 -15.59 3.17 -17.12
CA ALA A 445 -14.36 2.64 -16.54
C ALA A 445 -14.53 2.24 -15.07
N GLY A 446 -15.10 3.12 -14.24
CA GLY A 446 -15.38 2.83 -12.82
C GLY A 446 -16.31 1.63 -12.63
N PRO A 447 -17.51 1.63 -13.25
CA PRO A 447 -18.43 0.49 -13.20
C PRO A 447 -17.83 -0.83 -13.75
N GLU A 448 -17.07 -0.78 -14.85
CA GLU A 448 -16.43 -1.96 -15.41
C GLU A 448 -15.35 -2.51 -14.48
N LEU A 449 -14.50 -1.66 -13.89
CA LEU A 449 -13.53 -2.07 -12.88
C LEU A 449 -14.23 -2.73 -11.68
N ALA A 450 -15.33 -2.14 -11.20
CA ALA A 450 -16.10 -2.71 -10.10
C ALA A 450 -16.68 -4.09 -10.43
N ALA A 451 -17.20 -4.27 -11.65
CA ALA A 451 -17.69 -5.55 -12.13
C ALA A 451 -16.56 -6.59 -12.24
N ILE A 452 -15.41 -6.21 -12.80
CA ILE A 452 -14.21 -7.07 -12.88
C ILE A 452 -13.75 -7.47 -11.48
N MET A 453 -13.70 -6.55 -10.52
CA MET A 453 -13.32 -6.88 -9.15
C MET A 453 -14.30 -7.87 -8.52
N THR A 454 -15.60 -7.76 -8.81
CA THR A 454 -16.62 -8.72 -8.35
C THR A 454 -16.44 -10.10 -9.00
N GLU A 455 -16.09 -10.15 -10.29
CA GLU A 455 -15.72 -11.39 -11.00
C GLU A 455 -14.50 -12.07 -10.35
N ILE A 456 -13.47 -11.29 -10.01
CA ILE A 456 -12.27 -11.76 -9.30
C ILE A 456 -12.63 -12.24 -7.88
N ASP A 457 -13.53 -11.52 -7.20
CA ASP A 457 -14.04 -11.89 -5.88
C ASP A 457 -14.65 -13.29 -5.85
N ASN A 458 -15.37 -13.63 -6.92
CA ASN A 458 -16.11 -14.88 -7.06
C ASN A 458 -15.26 -16.03 -7.63
N SER A 459 -14.27 -15.73 -8.47
CA SER A 459 -13.42 -16.74 -9.12
C SER A 459 -12.24 -17.18 -8.25
N LEU A 460 -11.59 -16.26 -7.53
CA LEU A 460 -10.49 -16.58 -6.62
C LEU A 460 -11.05 -17.06 -5.27
N THR A 461 -11.38 -18.34 -5.21
CA THR A 461 -11.86 -19.02 -4.00
C THR A 461 -10.71 -19.63 -3.18
N PRO A 462 -10.92 -19.97 -1.90
CA PRO A 462 -9.90 -20.67 -1.12
C PRO A 462 -9.48 -22.04 -1.68
N LYS A 463 -10.26 -22.64 -2.60
CA LYS A 463 -9.92 -23.91 -3.25
C LYS A 463 -8.92 -23.72 -4.40
N THR A 464 -9.13 -22.69 -5.23
CA THR A 464 -8.29 -22.41 -6.41
C THR A 464 -6.84 -22.05 -6.07
N VAL A 465 -6.56 -21.61 -4.84
CA VAL A 465 -5.17 -21.31 -4.41
C VAL A 465 -4.57 -22.42 -3.54
N ALA A 466 -5.40 -23.20 -2.82
CA ALA A 466 -4.93 -24.42 -2.17
C ALA A 466 -4.49 -25.50 -3.18
N ASP A 467 -5.00 -25.46 -4.43
CA ASP A 467 -4.49 -26.30 -5.52
C ASP A 467 -3.09 -25.86 -5.99
N HIS A 468 -2.69 -24.59 -5.81
CA HIS A 468 -1.28 -24.19 -6.01
C HIS A 468 -0.34 -24.73 -4.92
N ASP A 469 -0.83 -25.03 -3.71
CA ASP A 469 -0.05 -25.76 -2.68
C ASP A 469 0.14 -27.26 -3.05
N ARG A 470 -0.67 -27.83 -3.96
CA ARG A 470 -0.55 -29.23 -4.43
C ARG A 470 0.12 -29.36 -5.79
N GLU A 471 -0.10 -28.43 -6.71
CA GLU A 471 0.51 -28.43 -8.06
C GLU A 471 1.88 -27.70 -8.10
N GLY A 472 2.20 -26.91 -7.06
CA GLY A 472 3.48 -26.22 -6.93
C GLY A 472 4.72 -27.12 -6.74
N MET A 473 4.54 -28.43 -6.53
CA MET A 473 5.63 -29.41 -6.59
C MET A 473 5.82 -30.05 -7.98
N GLN A 474 4.92 -29.83 -8.95
CA GLN A 474 4.99 -30.50 -10.26
C GLN A 474 5.00 -29.55 -11.47
N ASN A 475 4.61 -28.28 -11.33
CA ASN A 475 4.59 -27.35 -12.47
C ASN A 475 5.36 -26.03 -12.27
N ALA A 476 6.26 -25.95 -11.28
CA ALA A 476 7.30 -24.92 -11.26
C ALA A 476 8.35 -25.24 -12.33
N GLY A 477 7.97 -25.05 -13.60
CA GLY A 477 8.86 -25.12 -14.74
C GLY A 477 9.97 -24.09 -14.59
N ILE A 478 11.11 -24.55 -14.08
CA ILE A 478 12.41 -24.00 -14.43
C ILE A 478 12.53 -24.21 -15.94
N ILE A 479 12.27 -23.17 -16.71
CA ILE A 479 12.76 -23.09 -18.08
C ILE A 479 13.94 -22.12 -18.01
N SER A 480 15.12 -22.68 -17.73
CA SER A 480 16.38 -21.98 -17.98
C SER A 480 16.56 -21.87 -19.49
N ALA A 481 16.99 -20.71 -19.95
CA ALA A 481 17.53 -20.59 -21.29
C ALA A 481 18.90 -21.26 -21.34
N THR A 482 19.08 -22.15 -22.32
CA THR A 482 20.32 -22.70 -22.87
C THR A 482 21.09 -23.77 -22.09
N GLU A 483 20.67 -25.04 -22.23
CA GLU A 483 21.57 -26.19 -22.32
C GLU A 483 21.07 -27.15 -23.40
N LEU A 484 21.38 -26.86 -24.67
CA LEU A 484 21.37 -27.84 -25.77
C LEU A 484 22.16 -27.26 -26.96
N GLU A 485 23.47 -27.14 -26.80
CA GLU A 485 24.40 -27.11 -27.95
C GLU A 485 25.50 -28.16 -27.78
N ARG A 486 25.25 -29.31 -28.44
CA ARG A 486 26.18 -30.10 -29.27
C ARG A 486 27.69 -30.01 -28.98
N LYS A 487 28.28 -31.15 -28.61
CA LYS A 487 29.22 -31.97 -29.44
C LYS A 487 29.76 -33.13 -28.58
N ASP A 488 29.46 -34.40 -28.85
CA ASP A 488 29.97 -35.32 -29.89
C ASP A 488 31.29 -36.05 -29.53
N TYR A 489 31.29 -37.36 -29.84
CA TYR A 489 32.36 -38.38 -29.90
C TYR A 489 32.85 -39.12 -28.63
N GLY A 490 32.68 -40.45 -28.65
CA GLY A 490 33.64 -41.40 -28.06
C GLY A 490 33.09 -42.73 -27.54
N ARG A 491 33.10 -43.78 -28.39
CA ARG A 491 32.97 -45.21 -28.01
C ARG A 491 34.01 -45.59 -26.95
N VAL A 492 33.77 -46.57 -26.06
CA VAL A 492 34.15 -48.01 -26.10
C VAL A 492 34.04 -48.42 -24.60
N SER A 493 33.46 -49.51 -24.11
CA SER A 493 33.12 -50.87 -24.57
C SER A 493 31.89 -51.37 -23.83
#